data_AF-A0A933QBM2-F1
#
_entry.id   AF-A0A933QBM2-F1
#
_cell.length_a   1.000
_cell.length_b   1.000
_cell.length_c   1.000
_cell.angle_alpha   90.00
_cell.angle_beta   90.00
_cell.angle_gamma   90.00
#
_symmetry.space_group_name_H-M   'P 1'
#
loop_
_entity.id
_entity.type
_entity.pdbx_description
1 polymer ?
#
loop_
_entity_poly.entity_id
_entity_poly.type
_entity_poly.pdbx_seq_one_letter_code
_entity_poly.pdbx_strand_id
1 'polypeptide(L)'
;MPKKDSTSLISVADLFRNSWKLYQKSWVTLLILSLITVAIWRIWLAIVLPLLLITTGLGSLAVGAVTLNPAQVLSIAISGLLIILVSLLVVFEVGFLGSASIIICLNEYLKGKRPTLGKILTEGKNLLLPLTFVSLLVFFVETVGFFLLVIPGIILVIFLQFSNFVLVTEKKTGFDVLGRSIHLVKSHFWGILGRYLVIGVASLIVNLMFSRIPAFQFASQTLVLPFTVTYHFLLYRDVVERSR
;
A
#
# COMPACT_ATOMS: atom_id res chain seq x y z
N MET A 1 -35.18 11.56 -8.17
CA MET A 1 -33.85 11.40 -7.56
C MET A 1 -33.75 12.41 -6.43
N PRO A 2 -33.68 11.99 -5.15
CA PRO A 2 -33.59 12.94 -4.05
C PRO A 2 -32.21 13.60 -4.05
N LYS A 3 -32.18 14.94 -3.94
CA LYS A 3 -30.97 15.75 -3.76
C LYS A 3 -30.24 15.24 -2.51
N LYS A 4 -29.09 14.59 -2.72
CA LYS A 4 -28.18 14.20 -1.64
C LYS A 4 -27.44 15.46 -1.22
N ASP A 5 -27.51 15.82 0.07
CA ASP A 5 -26.82 16.98 0.63
C ASP A 5 -25.36 17.03 0.17
N SER A 6 -24.97 18.16 -0.42
CA SER A 6 -23.66 18.38 -1.07
C SER A 6 -22.47 18.18 -0.11
N THR A 7 -22.70 18.18 1.19
CA THR A 7 -21.71 18.01 2.27
C THR A 7 -21.52 16.57 2.74
N SER A 8 -22.45 15.64 2.43
CA SER A 8 -22.43 14.29 2.99
C SER A 8 -21.72 13.30 2.07
N LEU A 9 -20.55 12.77 2.50
CA LEU A 9 -19.80 11.76 1.75
C LEU A 9 -20.68 10.58 1.31
N ILE A 10 -20.26 9.88 0.25
CA ILE A 10 -20.88 8.63 -0.18
C ILE A 10 -21.10 7.68 1.01
N SER A 11 -22.25 7.00 1.04
CA SER A 11 -22.58 6.11 2.14
C SER A 11 -21.65 4.90 2.09
N VAL A 12 -21.39 4.25 3.23
CA VAL A 12 -20.53 3.06 3.28
C VAL A 12 -21.04 1.95 2.35
N ALA A 13 -22.36 1.75 2.32
CA ALA A 13 -23.01 0.76 1.47
C ALA A 13 -22.89 1.09 -0.02
N ASP A 14 -23.11 2.34 -0.41
CA ASP A 14 -22.95 2.79 -1.81
C ASP A 14 -21.48 2.71 -2.24
N LEU A 15 -20.55 3.10 -1.36
CA LEU A 15 -19.13 3.03 -1.61
C LEU A 15 -18.72 1.58 -1.87
N PHE A 16 -19.08 0.66 -0.97
CA PHE A 16 -18.81 -0.76 -1.14
C PHE A 16 -19.42 -1.31 -2.44
N ARG A 17 -20.68 -0.98 -2.73
CA ARG A 17 -21.37 -1.41 -3.95
C ARG A 17 -20.68 -0.90 -5.21
N ASN A 18 -20.27 0.36 -5.22
CA ASN A 18 -19.59 0.97 -6.36
C ASN A 18 -18.16 0.41 -6.52
N SER A 19 -17.45 0.18 -5.42
CA SER A 19 -16.15 -0.48 -5.41
C SER A 19 -16.25 -1.90 -5.95
N TRP A 20 -17.27 -2.65 -5.55
CA TRP A 20 -17.52 -4.00 -6.05
C TRP A 20 -17.81 -4.01 -7.55
N LYS A 21 -18.67 -3.11 -8.04
CA LYS A 21 -18.94 -2.97 -9.48
C LYS A 21 -17.69 -2.61 -10.28
N LEU A 22 -16.88 -1.67 -9.78
CA LEU A 22 -15.64 -1.28 -10.44
C LEU A 22 -14.63 -2.43 -10.43
N TYR A 23 -14.50 -3.12 -9.29
CA TYR A 23 -13.64 -4.30 -9.14
C TYR A 23 -14.06 -5.39 -10.12
N GLN A 24 -15.35 -5.71 -10.24
CA GLN A 24 -15.87 -6.66 -11.24
C GLN A 24 -15.58 -6.25 -12.68
N LYS A 25 -15.52 -4.95 -12.98
CA LYS A 25 -15.21 -4.47 -14.34
C LYS A 25 -13.74 -4.69 -14.71
N SER A 26 -12.83 -4.61 -13.75
CA SER A 26 -11.37 -4.69 -13.96
C SER A 26 -10.71 -5.90 -13.29
N TRP A 27 -11.50 -6.88 -12.82
CA TRP A 27 -11.04 -7.94 -11.91
C TRP A 27 -9.86 -8.74 -12.45
N VAL A 28 -9.86 -9.09 -13.74
CA VAL A 28 -8.75 -9.84 -14.36
C VAL A 28 -7.47 -9.02 -14.34
N THR A 29 -7.52 -7.75 -14.74
CA THR A 29 -6.34 -6.87 -14.75
C THR A 29 -5.83 -6.65 -13.33
N LEU A 30 -6.71 -6.39 -12.36
CA LEU A 30 -6.35 -6.22 -10.96
C LEU A 30 -5.74 -7.49 -10.37
N LEU A 31 -6.31 -8.66 -10.68
CA LEU A 31 -5.82 -9.96 -10.23
C LEU A 31 -4.44 -10.25 -10.82
N ILE A 32 -4.23 -10.05 -12.12
CA ILE A 32 -2.92 -10.23 -12.74
C ILE A 32 -1.87 -9.28 -12.13
N LEU A 33 -2.21 -7.99 -11.94
CA LEU A 33 -1.30 -7.04 -11.29
C LEU A 33 -0.94 -7.50 -9.87
N SER A 34 -1.93 -7.92 -9.08
CA SER A 34 -1.70 -8.42 -7.72
C SER A 34 -0.85 -9.69 -7.69
N LEU A 35 -1.08 -10.63 -8.61
CA LEU A 35 -0.29 -11.86 -8.74
C LEU A 35 1.15 -11.55 -9.14
N ILE A 36 1.39 -10.61 -10.04
CA ILE A 36 2.75 -10.18 -10.41
C ILE A 36 3.46 -9.62 -9.18
N THR A 37 2.83 -8.69 -8.45
CA THR A 37 3.42 -8.09 -7.24
C THR A 37 3.72 -9.15 -6.18
N VAL A 38 2.77 -10.06 -5.90
CA VAL A 38 2.96 -11.14 -4.94
C VAL A 38 4.04 -12.12 -5.41
N ALA A 39 4.07 -12.49 -6.68
CA ALA A 39 5.09 -13.39 -7.23
C ALA A 39 6.50 -12.81 -7.09
N ILE A 40 6.68 -11.51 -7.39
CA ILE A 40 7.97 -10.83 -7.20
C ILE A 40 8.40 -10.90 -5.73
N TRP A 41 7.50 -10.59 -4.80
CA TRP A 41 7.77 -10.70 -3.36
C TRP A 41 8.16 -12.12 -2.93
N ARG A 42 7.46 -13.14 -3.44
CA ARG A 42 7.72 -14.55 -3.10
C ARG A 42 9.05 -15.02 -3.66
N ILE A 43 9.37 -14.68 -4.90
CA ILE A 43 10.66 -14.99 -5.53
C ILE A 43 11.79 -14.30 -4.77
N TRP A 44 11.62 -13.01 -4.45
CA TRP A 44 12.59 -12.26 -3.67
C TRP A 44 12.84 -12.89 -2.29
N LEU A 45 11.78 -13.24 -1.57
CA LEU A 45 11.90 -13.92 -0.27
C LEU A 45 12.59 -15.28 -0.37
N ALA A 46 12.29 -16.07 -1.41
CA ALA A 46 12.91 -17.37 -1.65
C ALA A 46 14.42 -17.26 -1.95
N ILE A 47 14.89 -16.12 -2.47
CA ILE A 47 16.31 -15.84 -2.72
C ILE A 47 16.98 -15.28 -1.46
N VAL A 48 16.37 -14.28 -0.82
CA VAL A 48 16.95 -13.57 0.33
C VAL A 48 17.06 -14.44 1.56
N LEU A 49 16.06 -15.28 1.85
CA LEU A 49 16.06 -16.06 3.09
C LEU A 49 17.23 -17.06 3.16
N PRO A 50 17.51 -17.89 2.13
CA PRO A 50 18.71 -18.72 2.12
C PRO A 50 20.01 -17.91 2.18
N LEU A 51 20.11 -16.80 1.45
CA LEU A 51 21.28 -15.92 1.49
C LEU A 51 21.54 -15.39 2.90
N LEU A 52 20.48 -14.96 3.60
CA LEU A 52 20.59 -14.47 4.97
C LEU A 52 21.04 -15.59 5.92
N LEU A 53 20.49 -16.80 5.80
CA LEU A 53 20.87 -17.94 6.64
C LEU A 53 22.33 -18.37 6.45
N ILE A 54 22.82 -18.35 5.21
CA ILE A 54 24.20 -18.68 4.85
C ILE A 54 25.16 -17.60 5.37
N THR A 55 24.89 -16.33 5.05
CA THR A 55 25.79 -15.21 5.34
C THR A 55 25.87 -14.87 6.83
N THR A 56 24.80 -15.09 7.59
CA THR A 56 24.81 -14.85 9.03
C THR A 56 25.31 -16.03 9.86
N GLY A 57 25.55 -17.18 9.23
CA GLY A 57 25.87 -18.41 9.93
C GLY A 57 24.78 -18.89 10.89
N LEU A 58 23.57 -18.30 10.86
CA LEU A 58 22.42 -18.73 11.66
C LEU A 58 22.12 -20.22 11.45
N GLY A 59 22.31 -20.73 10.22
CA GLY A 59 22.22 -22.16 9.93
C GLY A 59 23.27 -22.99 10.69
N SER A 60 24.51 -22.49 10.79
CA SER A 60 25.63 -23.18 11.45
C SER A 60 25.61 -23.05 12.98
N LEU A 61 25.10 -21.94 13.51
CA LEU A 61 24.87 -21.71 14.95
C LEU A 61 23.74 -22.61 15.48
N ALA A 62 22.70 -22.85 14.68
CA ALA A 62 21.60 -23.75 15.04
C ALA A 62 22.06 -25.21 15.26
N VAL A 63 23.17 -25.62 14.65
CA VAL A 63 23.74 -26.98 14.79
C VAL A 63 24.95 -27.03 15.75
N GLY A 64 25.28 -25.91 16.42
CA GLY A 64 26.36 -25.85 17.42
C GLY A 64 27.77 -26.05 16.86
N ALA A 65 27.97 -25.89 15.55
CA ALA A 65 29.16 -26.37 14.86
C ALA A 65 30.30 -25.34 14.70
N VAL A 66 30.15 -24.10 15.18
CA VAL A 66 31.08 -23.00 14.85
C VAL A 66 31.38 -22.11 16.06
N THR A 67 32.67 -21.99 16.39
CA THR A 67 33.21 -20.91 17.23
C THR A 67 33.62 -19.74 16.36
N LEU A 68 32.95 -18.59 16.51
CA LEU A 68 33.24 -17.37 15.74
C LEU A 68 34.24 -16.50 16.48
N ASN A 69 35.23 -15.96 15.76
CA ASN A 69 36.07 -14.89 16.29
C ASN A 69 35.39 -13.51 16.15
N PRO A 70 35.83 -12.46 16.88
CA PRO A 70 35.17 -11.16 16.84
C PRO A 70 35.10 -10.52 15.44
N ALA A 71 36.11 -10.75 14.59
CA ALA A 71 36.12 -10.23 13.22
C ALA A 71 35.04 -10.88 12.34
N GLN A 72 34.83 -12.18 12.48
CA GLN A 72 33.75 -12.92 11.80
C GLN A 72 32.37 -12.49 12.28
N VAL A 73 32.20 -12.21 13.57
CA VAL A 73 30.94 -11.68 14.11
C VAL A 73 30.61 -10.32 13.47
N LEU A 74 31.59 -9.43 13.38
CA LEU A 74 31.40 -8.11 12.78
C LEU A 74 31.07 -8.19 11.28
N SER A 75 31.77 -9.03 10.51
CA SER A 75 31.51 -9.18 9.07
C SER A 75 30.14 -9.79 8.78
N ILE A 76 29.70 -10.77 9.59
CA ILE A 76 28.35 -11.32 9.58
C ILE A 76 27.32 -10.23 9.83
N ALA A 77 27.52 -9.42 10.88
CA ALA A 77 26.58 -8.36 11.25
C ALA A 77 26.41 -7.32 10.13
N ILE A 78 27.51 -6.87 9.54
CA ILE A 78 27.49 -5.93 8.41
C ILE A 78 26.79 -6.54 7.20
N SER A 79 27.14 -7.77 6.83
CA SER A 79 26.54 -8.45 5.67
C SER A 79 25.04 -8.67 5.85
N GLY A 80 24.62 -9.13 7.03
CA GLY A 80 23.22 -9.29 7.38
C GLY A 80 22.46 -7.97 7.32
N LEU A 81 23.03 -6.89 7.87
CA LEU A 81 22.44 -5.56 7.81
C LEU A 81 22.26 -5.09 6.36
N LEU A 82 23.29 -5.22 5.51
CA LEU A 82 23.20 -4.84 4.10
C LEU A 82 22.11 -5.62 3.35
N ILE A 83 22.02 -6.94 3.57
CA ILE A 83 20.96 -7.78 2.97
C ILE A 83 19.58 -7.30 3.43
N ILE A 84 19.41 -6.99 4.72
CA ILE A 84 18.14 -6.48 5.26
C ILE A 84 17.80 -5.14 4.61
N LEU A 85 18.74 -4.19 4.51
CA LEU A 85 18.51 -2.88 3.92
C LEU A 85 18.12 -2.97 2.44
N VAL A 86 18.84 -3.79 1.65
CA VAL A 86 18.49 -4.05 0.25
C VAL A 86 17.12 -4.71 0.14
N SER A 87 16.82 -5.65 1.04
CA SER A 87 15.52 -6.33 1.06
C SER A 87 14.38 -5.38 1.36
N LEU A 88 14.54 -4.48 2.34
CA LEU A 88 13.56 -3.45 2.65
C LEU A 88 13.31 -2.57 1.43
N LEU A 89 14.38 -2.12 0.74
CA LEU A 89 14.24 -1.30 -0.46
C LEU A 89 13.42 -2.02 -1.53
N VAL A 90 13.75 -3.27 -1.87
CA VAL A 90 13.00 -4.04 -2.89
C VAL A 90 11.55 -4.23 -2.48
N VAL A 91 11.30 -4.54 -1.21
CA VAL A 91 9.97 -4.67 -0.62
C VAL A 91 9.12 -3.42 -0.82
N PHE A 92 9.67 -2.25 -0.50
CA PHE A 92 8.98 -0.97 -0.67
C PHE A 92 8.70 -0.67 -2.14
N GLU A 93 9.71 -0.78 -3.01
CA GLU A 93 9.58 -0.45 -4.43
C GLU A 93 8.58 -1.35 -5.16
N VAL A 94 8.55 -2.65 -4.85
CA VAL A 94 7.57 -3.58 -5.43
C VAL A 94 6.16 -3.26 -4.93
N GLY A 95 6.02 -2.88 -3.65
CA GLY A 95 4.75 -2.41 -3.09
C GLY A 95 4.24 -1.14 -3.77
N PHE A 96 5.11 -0.16 -4.00
CA PHE A 96 4.79 1.07 -4.73
C PHE A 96 4.40 0.80 -6.17
N LEU A 97 5.13 -0.07 -6.87
CA LEU A 97 4.77 -0.48 -8.22
C LEU A 97 3.36 -1.06 -8.27
N GLY A 98 3.02 -1.98 -7.36
CA GLY A 98 1.71 -2.62 -7.31
C GLY A 98 0.59 -1.60 -7.04
N SER A 99 0.77 -0.76 -6.03
CA SER A 99 -0.19 0.28 -5.65
C SER A 99 -0.42 1.29 -6.78
N ALA A 100 0.65 1.85 -7.35
CA ALA A 100 0.58 2.78 -8.47
C ALA A 100 -0.11 2.17 -9.68
N SER A 101 0.24 0.93 -10.03
CA SER A 101 -0.35 0.21 -11.16
C SER A 101 -1.86 0.03 -11.01
N ILE A 102 -2.32 -0.32 -9.80
CA ILE A 102 -3.75 -0.45 -9.50
C ILE A 102 -4.44 0.91 -9.63
N ILE A 103 -3.87 1.98 -9.08
CA ILE A 103 -4.47 3.34 -9.15
C ILE A 103 -4.57 3.80 -10.61
N ILE A 104 -3.51 3.63 -11.42
CA ILE A 104 -3.51 3.95 -12.85
C ILE A 104 -4.59 3.16 -13.58
N CYS A 105 -4.66 1.85 -13.34
CA CYS A 105 -5.67 0.97 -13.92
C CYS A 105 -7.09 1.49 -13.62
N LEU A 106 -7.40 1.72 -12.34
CA LEU A 106 -8.72 2.20 -11.91
C LEU A 106 -9.07 3.57 -12.53
N ASN A 107 -8.10 4.49 -12.59
CA ASN A 107 -8.29 5.80 -13.18
C ASN A 107 -8.64 5.70 -14.69
N GLU A 108 -7.96 4.83 -15.44
CA GLU A 108 -8.24 4.61 -16.86
C GLU A 108 -9.58 3.92 -17.10
N TYR A 109 -9.96 2.93 -16.28
CA TYR A 109 -11.26 2.26 -16.38
C TYR A 109 -12.44 3.20 -16.11
N LEU A 110 -12.25 4.19 -15.24
CA LEU A 110 -13.24 5.25 -14.98
C LEU A 110 -13.31 6.29 -16.11
N LYS A 111 -12.23 6.48 -16.87
CA LYS A 111 -12.22 7.25 -18.13
C LYS A 111 -12.77 6.45 -19.32
N GLY A 112 -13.30 5.25 -19.10
CA GLY A 112 -13.82 4.38 -20.15
C GLY A 112 -12.75 3.66 -20.97
N LYS A 113 -11.47 3.75 -20.59
CA LYS A 113 -10.35 3.13 -21.29
C LYS A 113 -10.05 1.74 -20.72
N ARG A 114 -9.44 0.87 -21.54
CA ARG A 114 -8.90 -0.43 -21.11
C ARG A 114 -7.39 -0.43 -21.33
N PRO A 115 -6.60 -0.08 -20.30
CA PRO A 115 -5.15 -0.01 -20.45
C PRO A 115 -4.53 -1.42 -20.55
N THR A 116 -3.47 -1.56 -21.34
CA THR A 116 -2.68 -2.79 -21.41
C THR A 116 -1.75 -2.91 -20.20
N LEU A 117 -1.49 -4.13 -19.73
CA LEU A 117 -0.64 -4.39 -18.55
C LEU A 117 0.75 -3.78 -18.69
N GLY A 118 1.38 -3.91 -19.87
CA GLY A 118 2.70 -3.34 -20.12
C GLY A 118 2.73 -1.82 -19.97
N LYS A 119 1.69 -1.12 -20.46
CA LYS A 119 1.58 0.34 -20.30
C LYS A 119 1.41 0.74 -18.84
N ILE A 120 0.55 0.05 -18.11
CA ILE A 120 0.30 0.31 -16.67
C ILE A 120 1.59 0.13 -15.86
N LEU A 121 2.32 -0.96 -16.09
CA LEU A 121 3.56 -1.26 -15.37
C LEU A 121 4.67 -0.26 -15.73
N THR A 122 4.79 0.15 -16.99
CA THR A 122 5.76 1.17 -17.41
C THR A 122 5.44 2.53 -16.80
N GLU A 123 4.17 2.96 -16.81
CA GLU A 123 3.75 4.19 -16.15
C GLU A 123 3.96 4.12 -14.63
N GLY A 124 3.65 2.99 -14.00
CA GLY A 124 3.89 2.76 -12.57
C GLY A 124 5.36 2.81 -12.20
N LYS A 125 6.26 2.24 -13.03
CA LYS A 125 7.72 2.31 -12.82
C LYS A 125 8.24 3.74 -12.82
N ASN A 126 7.72 4.59 -13.71
CA ASN A 126 8.11 6.00 -13.77
C ASN A 126 7.70 6.80 -12.53
N LEU A 127 6.76 6.27 -11.72
CA LEU A 127 6.31 6.88 -10.48
C LEU A 127 7.04 6.37 -9.25
N LEU A 128 7.93 5.38 -9.36
CA LEU A 128 8.64 4.80 -8.21
C LEU A 128 9.44 5.84 -7.45
N LEU A 129 10.33 6.56 -8.12
CA LEU A 129 11.17 7.58 -7.48
C LEU A 129 10.32 8.72 -6.84
N PRO A 130 9.31 9.29 -7.53
CA PRO A 130 8.37 10.22 -6.91
C PRO A 130 7.62 9.65 -5.70
N LEU A 131 7.15 8.40 -5.76
CA LEU A 131 6.46 7.73 -4.67
C LEU A 131 7.38 7.49 -3.48
N THR A 132 8.62 7.09 -3.71
CA THR A 132 9.62 6.89 -2.67
C THR A 132 9.93 8.20 -1.96
N PHE A 133 10.09 9.30 -2.71
CA PHE A 133 10.29 10.62 -2.11
C PHE A 133 9.09 11.08 -1.26
N VAL A 134 7.86 10.96 -1.79
CA VAL A 134 6.65 11.33 -1.04
C VAL A 134 6.43 10.41 0.15
N SER A 135 6.64 9.11 0.00
CA SER A 135 6.47 8.16 1.10
C SER A 135 7.49 8.38 2.21
N LEU A 136 8.73 8.76 1.86
CA LEU A 136 9.73 9.14 2.85
C LEU A 136 9.31 10.41 3.61
N LEU A 137 8.75 11.38 2.90
CA LEU A 137 8.26 12.61 3.52
C LEU A 137 7.07 12.35 4.46
N VAL A 138 6.10 11.54 4.02
CA VAL A 138 4.98 11.07 4.84
C VAL A 138 5.49 10.30 6.05
N PHE A 139 6.43 9.37 5.87
CA PHE A 139 7.02 8.59 6.95
C PHE A 139 7.64 9.47 8.03
N PHE A 140 8.41 10.51 7.66
CA PHE A 140 8.97 11.44 8.63
C PHE A 140 7.91 12.23 9.38
N VAL A 141 6.89 12.73 8.67
CA VAL A 141 5.80 13.50 9.29
C VAL A 141 4.99 12.64 10.25
N GLU A 142 4.63 11.41 9.85
CA GLU A 142 3.92 10.46 10.69
C GLU A 142 4.75 10.05 11.91
N THR A 143 6.05 9.77 11.71
CA THR A 143 6.99 9.40 12.77
C THR A 143 7.09 10.52 13.82
N VAL A 144 7.24 11.78 13.39
CA VAL A 144 7.22 12.93 14.31
C VAL A 144 5.88 13.04 15.03
N GLY A 145 4.77 12.78 14.34
CA GLY A 145 3.44 12.74 14.96
C GLY A 145 3.33 11.72 16.08
N PHE A 146 3.79 10.49 15.84
CA PHE A 146 3.79 9.43 16.85
C PHE A 146 4.79 9.67 17.99
N PHE A 147 5.93 10.32 17.71
CA PHE A 147 6.86 10.75 18.76
C PHE A 147 6.26 11.80 19.69
N LEU A 148 5.41 12.69 19.17
CA LEU A 148 4.70 13.65 19.99
C LEU A 148 3.67 12.93 20.87
N LEU A 149 2.72 12.20 20.28
CA LEU A 149 1.70 11.40 20.97
C LEU A 149 1.02 10.43 19.98
N VAL A 150 0.41 9.34 20.48
CA VAL A 150 -0.31 8.37 19.64
C VAL A 150 -1.47 9.00 18.87
N ILE A 151 -2.28 9.84 19.51
CA ILE A 151 -3.47 10.45 18.90
C ILE A 151 -3.10 11.39 17.73
N PRO A 152 -2.17 12.36 17.89
CA PRO A 152 -1.63 13.14 16.78
C PRO A 152 -1.06 12.31 15.63
N GLY A 153 -0.37 11.20 15.92
CA GLY A 153 0.12 10.27 14.90
C GLY A 153 -1.01 9.71 14.04
N ILE A 154 -2.08 9.18 14.66
CA ILE A 154 -3.26 8.67 13.95
C ILE A 154 -3.93 9.77 13.11
N ILE A 155 -4.03 10.99 13.65
CA ILE A 155 -4.60 12.13 12.93
C ILE A 155 -3.79 12.42 11.65
N LEU A 156 -2.46 12.46 11.73
CA LEU A 156 -1.59 12.69 10.58
C LEU A 156 -1.69 11.59 9.51
N VAL A 157 -1.78 10.32 9.93
CA VAL A 157 -1.99 9.19 9.01
C VAL A 157 -3.25 9.44 8.16
N ILE A 158 -4.37 9.80 8.79
CA ILE A 158 -5.62 10.07 8.07
C ILE A 158 -5.49 11.28 7.13
N PHE A 159 -4.81 12.36 7.57
CA PHE A 159 -4.57 13.54 6.73
C PHE A 159 -3.69 13.27 5.51
N LEU A 160 -2.73 12.35 5.62
CA LEU A 160 -1.76 12.03 4.56
C LEU A 160 -2.13 10.80 3.74
N GLN A 161 -3.18 10.09 4.13
CA GLN A 161 -3.64 8.86 3.52
C GLN A 161 -3.91 8.97 2.01
N PHE A 162 -4.27 10.15 1.50
CA PHE A 162 -4.54 10.36 0.07
C PHE A 162 -3.31 10.79 -0.75
N SER A 163 -2.14 10.93 -0.14
CA SER A 163 -0.91 11.40 -0.81
C SER A 163 -0.57 10.57 -2.06
N ASN A 164 -0.67 9.24 -1.98
CA ASN A 164 -0.39 8.35 -3.12
C ASN A 164 -1.39 8.56 -4.27
N PHE A 165 -2.68 8.73 -3.97
CA PHE A 165 -3.69 8.98 -5.00
C PHE A 165 -3.51 10.35 -5.65
N VAL A 166 -3.19 11.38 -4.85
CA VAL A 166 -2.89 12.73 -5.35
C VAL A 166 -1.69 12.71 -6.29
N LEU A 167 -0.58 12.07 -5.91
CA LEU A 167 0.60 11.97 -6.77
C LEU A 167 0.26 11.29 -8.10
N VAL A 168 -0.41 10.13 -8.05
CA VAL A 168 -0.70 9.35 -9.27
C VAL A 168 -1.73 10.04 -10.17
N THR A 169 -2.78 10.66 -9.60
CA THR A 169 -3.90 11.21 -10.37
C THR A 169 -3.77 12.69 -10.71
N GLU A 170 -3.25 13.50 -9.80
CA GLU A 170 -3.04 14.94 -10.00
C GLU A 170 -1.62 15.26 -10.50
N LYS A 171 -0.72 14.26 -10.58
CA LYS A 171 0.69 14.42 -11.01
C LYS A 171 1.49 15.47 -10.21
N LYS A 172 1.08 15.72 -8.97
CA LYS A 172 1.83 16.57 -8.03
C LYS A 172 3.01 15.81 -7.44
N THR A 173 4.05 16.51 -7.01
CA THR A 173 5.25 15.93 -6.40
C THR A 173 5.66 16.68 -5.13
N GLY A 174 6.49 16.05 -4.29
CA GLY A 174 7.04 16.67 -3.08
C GLY A 174 5.98 17.14 -2.08
N PHE A 175 6.20 18.31 -1.48
CA PHE A 175 5.34 18.87 -0.41
C PHE A 175 3.94 19.26 -0.90
N ASP A 176 3.77 19.59 -2.18
CA ASP A 176 2.46 19.95 -2.75
C ASP A 176 1.47 18.78 -2.65
N VAL A 177 1.98 17.54 -2.69
CA VAL A 177 1.17 16.33 -2.52
C VAL A 177 0.58 16.27 -1.11
N LEU A 178 1.40 16.52 -0.08
CA LEU A 178 0.98 16.48 1.31
C LEU A 178 -0.02 17.59 1.61
N GLY A 179 0.29 18.83 1.19
CA GLY A 179 -0.62 19.96 1.37
C GLY A 179 -1.98 19.71 0.70
N ARG A 180 -1.97 19.13 -0.50
CA ARG A 180 -3.20 18.73 -1.20
C ARG A 180 -3.96 17.62 -0.46
N SER A 181 -3.29 16.57 0.03
CA SER A 181 -3.94 15.52 0.81
C SER A 181 -4.60 16.09 2.07
N ILE A 182 -3.89 16.96 2.80
CA ILE A 182 -4.41 17.61 4.00
C ILE A 182 -5.65 18.44 3.69
N HIS A 183 -5.61 19.24 2.62
CA HIS A 183 -6.74 20.05 2.18
C HIS A 183 -7.98 19.20 1.87
N LEU A 184 -7.80 18.05 1.21
CA LEU A 184 -8.90 17.12 0.89
C LEU A 184 -9.53 16.52 2.15
N VAL A 185 -8.71 16.15 3.14
CA VAL A 185 -9.17 15.45 4.34
C VAL A 185 -9.80 16.40 5.36
N LYS A 186 -9.33 17.65 5.47
CA LYS A 186 -9.72 18.61 6.52
C LYS A 186 -11.23 18.81 6.65
N SER A 187 -11.95 18.88 5.54
CA SER A 187 -13.40 19.09 5.52
C SER A 187 -14.22 17.84 5.85
N HIS A 188 -13.63 16.65 5.73
CA HIS A 188 -14.35 15.37 5.83
C HIS A 188 -13.66 14.35 6.75
N PHE A 189 -12.81 14.79 7.68
CA PHE A 189 -11.95 13.94 8.51
C PHE A 189 -12.70 12.78 9.17
N TRP A 190 -13.76 13.06 9.92
CA TRP A 190 -14.55 12.05 10.62
C TRP A 190 -15.27 11.09 9.67
N GLY A 191 -15.73 11.62 8.53
CA GLY A 191 -16.32 10.81 7.47
C GLY A 191 -15.31 9.80 6.94
N ILE A 192 -14.12 10.26 6.57
CA ILE A 192 -13.02 9.44 6.04
C ILE A 192 -12.59 8.40 7.08
N LEU A 193 -12.29 8.84 8.31
CA LEU A 193 -11.90 7.95 9.42
C LEU A 193 -12.91 6.81 9.61
N GLY A 194 -14.21 7.12 9.62
CA GLY A 194 -15.26 6.10 9.75
C GLY A 194 -15.24 5.06 8.62
N ARG A 195 -15.01 5.47 7.37
CA ARG A 195 -14.92 4.53 6.23
C ARG A 195 -13.68 3.63 6.34
N TYR A 196 -12.54 4.21 6.74
CA TYR A 196 -11.31 3.45 6.99
C TYR A 196 -11.48 2.43 8.12
N LEU A 197 -12.15 2.81 9.20
CA LEU A 197 -12.46 1.90 10.30
C LEU A 197 -13.38 0.76 9.84
N VAL A 198 -14.44 1.04 9.09
CA VAL A 198 -15.34 -0.02 8.62
C VAL A 198 -14.63 -1.04 7.73
N ILE A 199 -13.89 -0.57 6.72
CA ILE A 199 -13.18 -1.49 5.82
C ILE A 199 -12.05 -2.22 6.56
N GLY A 200 -11.34 -1.55 7.47
CA GLY A 200 -10.28 -2.14 8.28
C GLY A 200 -10.80 -3.26 9.20
N VAL A 201 -11.91 -3.02 9.91
CA VAL A 201 -12.56 -4.02 10.76
C VAL A 201 -13.08 -5.19 9.92
N ALA A 202 -13.70 -4.92 8.76
CA ALA A 202 -14.15 -5.98 7.85
C ALA A 202 -12.98 -6.85 7.36
N SER A 203 -11.88 -6.23 6.93
CA SER A 203 -10.66 -6.93 6.52
C SER A 203 -10.04 -7.73 7.67
N LEU A 204 -10.05 -7.20 8.90
CA LEU A 204 -9.54 -7.89 10.08
C LEU A 204 -10.37 -9.13 10.41
N ILE A 205 -11.70 -9.03 10.40
CA ILE A 205 -12.60 -10.17 10.62
C ILE A 205 -12.34 -11.26 9.59
N VAL A 206 -12.26 -10.91 8.30
CA VAL A 206 -11.94 -11.88 7.23
C VAL A 206 -10.59 -12.55 7.47
N ASN A 207 -9.55 -11.81 7.85
CA ASN A 207 -8.25 -12.41 8.13
C ASN A 207 -8.27 -13.34 9.34
N LEU A 208 -8.98 -12.99 10.41
CA LEU A 208 -9.09 -13.82 11.61
C LEU A 208 -9.84 -15.13 11.34
N MET A 209 -10.99 -15.05 10.65
CA MET A 209 -11.84 -16.22 10.36
C MET A 209 -11.11 -17.31 9.57
N PHE A 210 -10.18 -16.92 8.70
CA PHE A 210 -9.50 -17.85 7.80
C PHE A 210 -7.99 -17.96 8.07
N SER A 211 -7.51 -17.43 9.20
CA SER A 211 -6.10 -17.44 9.60
C SER A 211 -5.45 -18.83 9.65
N ARG A 212 -6.27 -19.88 9.81
CA ARG A 212 -5.80 -21.27 9.92
C ARG A 212 -5.70 -22.01 8.58
N ILE A 213 -6.11 -21.40 7.46
CA ILE A 213 -6.13 -22.03 6.15
C ILE A 213 -5.09 -21.32 5.25
N PRO A 214 -3.87 -21.88 5.08
CA PRO A 214 -2.79 -21.20 4.35
C PRO A 214 -3.16 -20.81 2.92
N ALA A 215 -3.89 -21.67 2.20
CA ALA A 215 -4.36 -21.39 0.85
C ALA A 215 -5.34 -20.20 0.81
N PHE A 216 -6.21 -20.08 1.81
CA PHE A 216 -7.11 -18.94 1.92
C PHE A 216 -6.35 -17.66 2.26
N GLN A 217 -5.37 -17.73 3.17
CA GLN A 217 -4.55 -16.57 3.52
C GLN A 217 -3.80 -16.00 2.30
N PHE A 218 -3.32 -16.88 1.42
CA PHE A 218 -2.72 -16.46 0.15
C PHE A 218 -3.74 -15.78 -0.78
N ALA A 219 -4.91 -16.40 -0.94
CA ALA A 219 -5.99 -15.86 -1.77
C ALA A 219 -6.51 -14.52 -1.23
N SER A 220 -6.64 -14.37 0.09
CA SER A 220 -7.12 -13.14 0.73
C SER A 220 -6.15 -11.98 0.49
N GLN A 221 -4.85 -12.19 0.65
CA GLN A 221 -3.86 -11.15 0.35
C GLN A 221 -3.91 -10.70 -1.11
N THR A 222 -4.11 -11.65 -2.03
CA THR A 222 -4.14 -11.37 -3.46
C THR A 222 -5.42 -10.64 -3.89
N LEU A 223 -6.58 -11.03 -3.34
CA LEU A 223 -7.89 -10.52 -3.77
C LEU A 223 -8.36 -9.30 -2.97
N VAL A 224 -8.08 -9.27 -1.66
CA VAL A 224 -8.59 -8.23 -0.75
C VAL A 224 -7.83 -6.92 -0.95
N LEU A 225 -6.51 -6.96 -1.22
CA LEU A 225 -5.71 -5.76 -1.45
C LEU A 225 -6.22 -4.90 -2.62
N PRO A 226 -6.39 -5.43 -3.86
CA PRO A 226 -6.89 -4.62 -4.97
C PRO A 226 -8.32 -4.12 -4.74
N PHE A 227 -9.16 -4.89 -4.05
CA PHE A 227 -10.48 -4.42 -3.63
C PHE A 227 -10.39 -3.24 -2.65
N THR A 228 -9.51 -3.34 -1.65
CA THR A 228 -9.28 -2.31 -0.64
C THR A 228 -8.72 -1.03 -1.27
N VAL A 229 -7.78 -1.14 -2.21
CA VAL A 229 -7.29 0.02 -2.97
C VAL A 229 -8.41 0.62 -3.82
N THR A 230 -9.27 -0.20 -4.44
CA THR A 230 -10.44 0.28 -5.19
C THR A 230 -11.42 1.04 -4.30
N TYR A 231 -11.65 0.56 -3.08
CA TYR A 231 -12.48 1.22 -2.08
C TYR A 231 -11.93 2.61 -1.70
N HIS A 232 -10.66 2.67 -1.35
CA HIS A 232 -10.00 3.93 -0.98
C HIS A 232 -9.88 4.89 -2.15
N PHE A 233 -9.68 4.38 -3.37
CA PHE A 233 -9.65 5.20 -4.58
C PHE A 233 -10.99 5.88 -4.89
N LEU A 234 -12.11 5.16 -4.73
CA LEU A 234 -13.43 5.75 -4.90
C LEU A 234 -13.78 6.73 -3.78
N LEU A 235 -13.34 6.47 -2.54
CA LEU A 235 -13.47 7.43 -1.45
C LEU A 235 -12.67 8.71 -1.73
N TYR A 236 -11.43 8.57 -2.19
CA TYR A 236 -10.60 9.70 -2.63
C TYR A 236 -11.30 10.52 -3.70
N ARG A 237 -11.87 9.87 -4.71
CA ARG A 237 -12.60 10.56 -5.79
C ARG A 237 -13.83 11.32 -5.29
N ASP A 238 -14.65 10.73 -4.42
CA ASP A 238 -15.82 11.40 -3.83
C ASP A 238 -15.39 12.65 -3.04
N VAL A 239 -14.28 12.57 -2.29
CA VAL A 239 -13.73 13.72 -1.58
C VAL A 239 -13.23 14.81 -2.55
N VAL A 240 -12.52 14.42 -3.61
CA VAL A 240 -12.04 15.37 -4.63
C VAL A 240 -13.21 16.08 -5.31
N GLU A 241 -14.25 15.35 -5.70
CA GLU A 241 -15.44 15.90 -6.37
C GLU A 241 -16.22 16.90 -5.50
N ARG A 242 -16.17 16.73 -4.17
CA ARG A 242 -16.83 17.63 -3.19
C ARG A 242 -15.97 18.78 -2.70
N SER A 243 -14.67 18.73 -2.98
CA SER A 243 -13.70 19.77 -2.60
C SER A 243 -13.46 20.83 -3.69
N ARG A 244 -14.13 20.69 -4.83
CA ARG A 244 -14.16 21.65 -5.95
C ARG A 244 -15.32 22.61 -5.77
#